data_AF-A0A1N6YRN2-F1
#
_entry.id   AF-A0A1N6YRN2-F1
#
_cell.length_a   1.000
_cell.length_b   1.000
_cell.length_c   1.000
_cell.angle_alpha   90.00
_cell.angle_beta   90.00
_cell.angle_gamma   90.00
#
_symmetry.space_group_name_H-M   'P 1'
#
loop_
_entity.id
_entity.type
_entity.pdbx_description
1 polymer ?
#
loop_
_entity_poly.entity_id
_entity_poly.type
_entity_poly.pdbx_seq_one_letter_code
_entity_poly.pdbx_strand_id
1 'polypeptide(L)' 'MFRKLHPQYGLATLQPLFPHGYAEPQRSPRLPQRFAEIMGGRTPIDDTHAEIPASLSDTVIGEQTATEIALRPPTH' A
#
# COMPACT_ATOMS: atom_id res chain seq x y z
N MET A 1 -10.38 20.12 9.65
CA MET A 1 -10.26 19.78 8.22
C MET A 1 -10.13 18.27 8.10
N PHE A 2 -11.02 17.58 7.39
CA PHE A 2 -10.83 16.17 7.05
C PHE A 2 -9.81 16.07 5.91
N ARG A 3 -8.73 15.32 6.10
CA ARG A 3 -7.72 15.11 5.07
C ARG A 3 -8.29 14.14 4.04
N LYS A 4 -8.19 14.48 2.75
CA LYS A 4 -8.66 13.61 1.67
C LYS A 4 -7.78 12.36 1.61
N LEU A 5 -8.38 11.19 1.77
CA LEU A 5 -7.70 9.92 1.55
C LEU A 5 -7.53 9.69 0.05
N HIS A 6 -6.35 9.26 -0.36
CA HIS A 6 -6.13 8.83 -1.74
C HIS A 6 -6.26 7.32 -1.82
N PRO A 7 -6.66 6.75 -2.96
CA PRO A 7 -6.71 5.31 -3.13
C PRO A 7 -5.30 4.73 -3.36
N GLN A 8 -4.99 3.64 -2.65
CA GLN A 8 -3.76 2.86 -2.82
C GLN A 8 -3.97 1.66 -3.75
N TYR A 9 -5.19 1.44 -4.24
CA TYR A 9 -5.55 0.33 -5.12
C TYR A 9 -6.51 0.78 -6.23
N GLY A 10 -6.53 0.06 -7.35
CA GLY A 10 -7.46 0.27 -8.44
C GLY A 10 -8.86 -0.23 -8.09
N LEU A 11 -9.87 0.64 -8.18
CA LEU A 11 -11.25 0.29 -7.77
C LEU A 11 -11.88 -0.83 -8.61
N ALA A 12 -11.45 -1.01 -9.86
CA ALA A 12 -11.97 -2.05 -10.75
C ALA A 12 -11.22 -3.39 -10.62
N THR A 13 -9.92 -3.36 -10.32
CA THR A 13 -9.05 -4.55 -10.33
C THR A 13 -8.68 -5.02 -8.94
N LEU A 14 -8.85 -4.17 -7.92
CA LEU A 14 -8.33 -4.35 -6.56
C LEU A 14 -6.80 -4.56 -6.52
N GLN A 15 -6.10 -4.18 -7.59
CA GLN A 15 -4.64 -4.21 -7.66
C GLN A 15 -4.06 -3.00 -6.93
N PRO A 16 -3.04 -3.19 -6.06
CA PRO A 16 -2.33 -2.07 -5.48
C PRO A 16 -1.66 -1.19 -6.55
N LEU A 17 -1.68 0.13 -6.35
CA LEU A 17 -1.18 1.10 -7.31
C LEU A 17 0.26 1.48 -7.00
N PHE A 18 1.19 1.20 -7.91
CA PHE A 18 2.58 1.63 -7.75
C PHE A 18 2.71 3.17 -7.83
N PRO A 19 3.55 3.83 -6.99
CA PRO A 19 4.33 3.26 -5.89
C PRO A 19 3.56 3.17 -4.56
N HIS A 20 2.49 3.95 -4.38
CA HIS A 20 1.93 4.22 -3.06
C HIS A 20 1.17 3.05 -2.41
N GLY A 21 0.60 2.14 -3.21
CA GLY A 21 -0.01 0.90 -2.75
C GLY A 21 0.96 -0.27 -2.58
N TYR A 22 2.24 -0.07 -2.90
CA TYR A 22 3.27 -1.09 -2.70
C TYR A 22 3.90 -0.87 -1.33
N ALA A 23 4.04 -1.94 -0.55
CA ALA A 23 4.68 -1.90 0.77
C ALA A 23 6.19 -1.59 0.68
N GLU A 24 6.82 -2.08 -0.38
CA GLU A 24 8.26 -2.04 -0.62
C GLU A 24 8.51 -1.54 -2.07
N PRO A 25 8.19 -0.27 -2.39
CA PRO A 25 8.24 0.23 -3.76
C PRO A 25 9.67 0.24 -4.36
N GLN A 26 10.70 0.19 -3.50
CA GLN A 26 12.12 0.18 -3.86
C GLN A 26 12.72 -1.24 -3.99
N ARG A 27 11.94 -2.30 -3.75
CA ARG A 27 12.42 -3.68 -3.83
C ARG A 27 12.89 -4.04 -5.25
N SER A 28 13.96 -4.83 -5.36
CA SER A 28 14.47 -5.39 -6.61
C SER A 28 14.79 -6.89 -6.42
N PRO A 29 14.09 -7.81 -7.11
CA PRO A 29 12.98 -7.58 -8.04
C PRO A 29 11.75 -6.97 -7.33
N ARG A 30 11.00 -6.11 -8.05
CA ARG A 30 9.83 -5.39 -7.50
C ARG A 30 8.77 -6.35 -6.96
N LEU A 31 8.51 -7.43 -7.69
CA LEU A 31 7.48 -8.41 -7.40
C LEU A 31 8.13 -9.78 -7.13
N PRO A 32 7.52 -10.66 -6.32
CA PRO A 32 6.35 -10.41 -5.47
C PRO A 32 6.71 -9.51 -4.28
N GLN A 33 5.85 -8.58 -3.87
CA GLN A 33 6.06 -7.85 -2.62
C GLN A 33 6.03 -8.83 -1.43
N ARG A 34 6.77 -8.55 -0.35
CA ARG A 34 6.72 -9.41 0.86
C ARG A 34 5.57 -9.03 1.79
N PHE A 35 5.15 -7.77 1.73
CA PHE A 35 4.11 -7.20 2.57
C PHE A 35 3.05 -6.51 1.72
N ALA A 36 1.85 -6.38 2.25
CA ALA A 36 0.82 -5.49 1.69
C ALA A 36 0.95 -4.09 2.32
N GLU A 37 0.66 -3.04 1.55
CA GLU A 37 0.37 -1.75 2.16
C GLU A 37 -1.05 -1.82 2.75
N ILE A 38 -1.25 -1.32 3.98
CA ILE A 38 -2.49 -1.52 4.75
C ILE A 38 -3.74 -1.00 4.04
N MET A 39 -3.66 0.15 3.37
CA MET A 39 -4.76 0.70 2.58
C MET A 39 -4.83 0.11 1.16
N GLY A 40 -3.73 -0.39 0.62
CA GLY A 40 -3.68 -1.18 -0.61
C GLY A 40 -4.34 -2.54 -0.47
N GLY A 41 -4.35 -3.10 0.74
CA GLY A 41 -5.15 -4.25 1.17
C GLY A 41 -4.73 -5.62 0.60
N ARG A 42 -3.82 -5.65 -0.38
CA ARG A 42 -3.32 -6.88 -1.02
C ARG A 42 -1.82 -6.81 -1.24
N THR A 43 -1.18 -7.98 -1.29
CA THR A 43 0.24 -8.15 -1.64
C THR A 43 0.35 -8.41 -3.15
N PRO A 44 0.94 -7.51 -3.94
CA PRO A 44 1.20 -7.74 -5.36
C PRO A 44 2.15 -8.92 -5.57
N ILE A 45 1.72 -9.95 -6.32
CA ILE A 45 2.53 -11.13 -6.63
C ILE A 45 3.17 -10.99 -8.02
N ASP A 46 2.38 -10.53 -8.99
CA ASP A 46 2.78 -10.16 -10.34
C ASP A 46 1.94 -8.96 -10.84
N ASP A 47 2.07 -8.60 -12.11
CA ASP A 47 1.40 -7.42 -12.69
C ASP A 47 -0.15 -7.52 -12.72
N THR A 48 -0.70 -8.72 -12.58
CA THR A 48 -2.13 -9.02 -12.74
C THR A 48 -2.76 -9.71 -11.54
N HIS A 49 -1.96 -10.26 -10.63
CA HIS A 49 -2.40 -11.03 -9.47
C HIS A 49 -1.88 -10.45 -8.14
N ALA A 50 -2.80 -10.36 -7.17
CA ALA A 50 -2.49 -9.89 -5.83
C ALA A 50 -3.31 -10.66 -4.79
N GLU A 51 -2.67 -11.01 -3.68
CA GLU A 51 -3.22 -11.89 -2.66
C GLU A 51 -3.58 -11.11 -1.40
N ILE A 52 -4.52 -11.64 -0.61
CA ILE A 52 -4.81 -11.11 0.72
C ILE A 52 -3.63 -11.50 1.63
N PRO A 53 -3.06 -10.57 2.41
CA PRO A 53 -2.00 -10.90 3.36
C PRO A 53 -2.50 -11.94 4.37
N ALA A 54 -1.65 -12.88 4.78
CA ALA A 54 -2.04 -13.95 5.69
C ALA A 54 -2.46 -13.42 7.07
N SER A 55 -1.94 -12.25 7.46
CA SER A 55 -2.22 -11.60 8.73
C SER A 55 -1.99 -10.09 8.67
N LEU A 56 -2.46 -9.35 9.69
CA LEU A 56 -2.12 -7.93 9.84
C LEU A 56 -0.62 -7.70 10.04
N SER A 57 0.13 -8.67 10.58
CA SER A 57 1.59 -8.57 10.69
C SER A 57 2.31 -8.60 9.34
N ASP A 58 1.63 -9.04 8.28
CA ASP A 58 2.16 -9.02 6.90
C ASP A 58 1.79 -7.72 6.17
N THR A 59 1.43 -6.68 6.91
CA THR A 59 1.06 -5.37 6.36
C THR A 59 1.95 -4.26 6.91
N VAL A 60 2.13 -3.21 6.13
CA VAL A 60 2.85 -1.99 6.54
C VAL A 60 1.99 -0.76 6.29
N ILE A 61 2.20 0.29 7.09
CA ILE A 61 1.61 1.60 6.84
C ILE A 61 2.57 2.37 5.94
N GLY A 62 2.18 2.60 4.69
CA GLY A 62 2.98 3.36 3.74
C GLY A 62 3.09 4.84 4.14
N GLU A 63 4.10 5.54 3.61
CA GLU A 63 4.37 6.93 3.98
C GLU A 63 3.19 7.88 3.71
N GLN A 64 2.55 7.71 2.55
CA GLN A 64 1.38 8.48 2.20
C GLN A 64 0.22 8.19 3.16
N THR A 65 -0.08 6.91 3.41
CA THR A 65 -1.08 6.48 4.38
C THR A 65 -0.82 7.07 5.75
N ALA A 66 0.40 6.93 6.28
CA ALA A 66 0.78 7.46 7.59
C ALA A 66 0.56 8.97 7.70
N THR A 67 0.81 9.71 6.61
CA THR A 67 0.53 11.14 6.54
C THR A 67 -0.99 11.40 6.51
N GLU A 68 -1.75 10.65 5.73
CA GLU A 68 -3.21 10.77 5.58
C GLU A 68 -3.96 10.52 6.88
N ILE A 69 -3.52 9.54 7.67
CA ILE A 69 -4.11 9.19 8.97
C ILE A 69 -3.42 9.84 10.18
N ALA A 70 -2.57 10.84 9.94
CA ALA A 70 -1.89 11.63 10.97
C ALA A 70 -0.99 10.83 11.94
N LEU A 71 -0.40 9.72 11.48
CA LEU A 71 0.67 9.02 12.19
C LEU A 71 2.05 9.68 12.03
N ARG A 72 2.20 10.53 11.01
CA ARG A 72 3.37 11.41 10.85
C ARG A 72 3.00 12.86 11.15
N PRO A 73 3.92 13.64 11.75
CA PRO A 73 3.71 15.06 11.94
C PRO A 73 3.56 15.76 10.57
N PRO A 74 2.83 16.89 10.50
CA PRO A 74 2.75 17.68 9.28
C PRO A 74 4.16 18.11 8.86
N THR A 75 4.58 17.77 7.65
CA THR A 75 5.74 18.41 7.02
C THR A 75 5.36 19.83 6.64
N HIS A 76 5.98 20.81 7.30
CA HIS A 76 5.92 22.23 6.96
C HIS A 76 6.86 22.56 5.80
#